data_AF-A0A6B3GMA7-F1
#
_entry.id   AF-A0A6B3GMA7-F1
#
_cell.length_a   1.000
_cell.length_b   1.000
_cell.length_c   1.000
_cell.angle_alpha   90.00
_cell.angle_beta   90.00
_cell.angle_gamma   90.00
#
_symmetry.space_group_name_H-M   'P 1'
#
loop_
_entity.id
_entity.type
_entity.pdbx_description
1 polymer ?
#
loop_
_entity_poly.entity_id
_entity_poly.type
_entity_poly.pdbx_seq_one_letter_code
_entity_poly.pdbx_strand_id
1 'polypeptide(L)'
;RDDIVIGQPAPVEAAPAYGAAAGGQVTVKLGQDYGLYYRGHTTALSQATPNVPGEAVDGDAMGTSVALRDLNGDKTLDIITGIPGKESTVNGVTSADAGSVLL
;
A
#
# COMPACT_ATOMS: atom_id res chain seq x y z
N ARG A 1 4.87 -8.92 -19.43
CA ARG A 1 4.63 -7.47 -19.31
C ARG A 1 4.69 -7.21 -17.83
N ASP A 2 5.54 -6.31 -17.43
CA ASP A 2 5.86 -6.16 -16.02
C ASP A 2 5.29 -4.83 -15.55
N ASP A 3 4.65 -4.88 -14.40
CA ASP A 3 4.10 -3.71 -13.71
C ASP A 3 5.09 -3.26 -12.63
N ILE A 4 4.89 -2.06 -12.09
CA ILE A 4 5.66 -1.58 -10.95
C ILE A 4 4.74 -1.22 -9.78
N VAL A 5 5.17 -1.60 -8.58
CA VAL A 5 4.55 -1.17 -7.33
C VAL A 5 5.53 -0.23 -6.62
N ILE A 6 5.00 0.91 -6.18
CA ILE A 6 5.77 2.00 -5.60
C ILE A 6 5.23 2.25 -4.19
N GLY A 7 6.09 2.11 -3.19
CA GLY A 7 5.78 2.50 -1.82
C GLY A 7 5.91 4.01 -1.61
N GLN A 8 4.93 4.62 -0.94
CA GLN A 8 4.87 6.06 -0.68
C GLN A 8 4.51 6.27 0.81
N PRO A 9 5.49 6.10 1.71
CA PRO A 9 5.25 6.12 3.16
C PRO A 9 4.82 7.48 3.69
N ALA A 10 5.15 8.59 3.04
CA ALA A 10 4.75 9.90 3.52
C ALA A 10 3.43 10.37 2.88
N PRO A 11 2.51 11.00 3.64
CA PRO A 11 1.28 11.57 3.08
C PRO A 11 1.54 12.62 1.98
N VAL A 12 2.68 13.30 2.02
CA VAL A 12 3.11 14.26 0.98
C VAL A 12 3.56 13.58 -0.32
N GLU A 13 3.91 12.30 -0.25
CA GLU A 13 4.27 11.48 -1.42
C GLU A 13 3.03 10.84 -2.04
N ALA A 14 1.93 10.72 -1.30
CA ALA A 14 0.67 10.14 -1.76
C ALA A 14 0.01 11.01 -2.85
N ALA A 15 -0.48 10.37 -3.92
CA ALA A 15 -1.16 11.08 -5.00
C ALA A 15 -2.51 11.63 -4.50
N PRO A 16 -2.90 12.88 -4.85
CA PRO A 16 -4.12 13.53 -4.35
C PRO A 16 -5.43 12.88 -4.82
N ALA A 17 -5.38 11.84 -5.66
CA ALA A 17 -6.54 11.21 -6.29
C ALA A 17 -7.53 10.59 -5.29
N TYR A 18 -7.15 10.43 -4.01
CA TYR A 18 -8.01 9.92 -2.94
C TYR A 18 -8.03 10.80 -1.67
N GLY A 19 -7.62 12.07 -1.79
CA GLY A 19 -7.15 12.86 -0.64
C GLY A 19 -5.74 12.40 -0.27
N ALA A 20 -4.92 13.26 0.34
CA ALA A 20 -3.64 12.78 0.87
C ALA A 20 -3.95 11.63 1.83
N ALA A 21 -3.50 10.42 1.51
CA ALA A 21 -3.73 9.27 2.37
C ALA A 21 -2.97 9.52 3.68
N ALA A 22 -3.72 9.88 4.73
CA ALA A 22 -3.21 9.83 6.08
C ALA A 22 -2.62 8.42 6.26
N GLY A 23 -1.37 8.35 6.67
CA GLY A 23 -0.74 7.05 6.87
C GLY A 23 0.00 6.41 5.68
N GLY A 24 0.18 7.13 4.56
CA GLY A 24 0.91 6.63 3.39
C GLY A 24 0.09 5.71 2.46
N GLN A 25 0.71 5.21 1.40
CA GLN A 25 0.06 4.37 0.40
C GLN A 25 1.05 3.50 -0.42
N VAL A 26 0.50 2.61 -1.25
CA VAL A 26 1.21 1.95 -2.36
C VAL A 26 0.52 2.29 -3.67
N THR A 27 1.31 2.49 -4.73
CA THR A 27 0.78 2.74 -6.09
C THR A 27 1.22 1.64 -7.03
N VAL A 28 0.26 1.09 -7.77
CA VAL A 28 0.49 0.18 -8.90
C VAL A 28 0.44 0.98 -10.19
N LYS A 29 1.44 0.81 -11.05
CA LYS A 29 1.47 1.37 -12.39
C LYS A 29 1.66 0.26 -13.41
N LEU A 30 0.68 0.11 -14.29
CA LEU A 30 0.71 -0.97 -15.26
C LEU A 30 1.73 -0.73 -16.37
N GLY A 31 2.33 -1.83 -16.81
CA GLY A 31 3.18 -1.93 -17.98
C GLY A 31 2.42 -2.19 -19.28
N GLN A 32 3.07 -1.85 -20.37
CA GLN A 32 2.74 -2.14 -21.76
C GLN A 32 3.99 -2.67 -22.47
N ASP A 33 3.88 -3.05 -23.74
CA ASP A 33 4.98 -3.69 -24.49
C ASP A 33 6.27 -2.85 -24.53
N TYR A 34 6.16 -1.52 -24.36
CA TYR A 34 7.28 -0.58 -24.46
C TYR A 34 7.54 0.17 -23.14
N GLY A 35 7.25 -0.43 -21.99
CA GLY A 35 7.47 0.17 -20.66
C GLY A 35 6.17 0.52 -19.95
N LEU A 36 6.15 1.56 -19.12
CA LEU A 36 4.96 1.94 -18.36
C LEU A 36 3.96 2.74 -19.21
N TYR A 37 2.66 2.65 -18.90
CA TYR A 37 1.66 3.55 -19.48
C TYR A 37 1.98 5.01 -19.14
N TYR A 38 2.13 5.87 -20.15
CA TYR A 38 2.43 7.29 -19.92
C TYR A 38 1.32 8.02 -19.13
N ARG A 39 0.05 7.64 -19.31
CA ARG A 39 -1.11 8.22 -18.62
C ARG A 39 -2.08 7.13 -18.15
N GLY A 40 -2.78 7.40 -17.06
CA GLY A 40 -3.75 6.47 -16.47
C GLY A 40 -3.09 5.18 -15.97
N HIS A 41 -3.88 4.12 -15.86
CA HIS A 41 -3.43 2.78 -15.45
C HIS A 41 -2.60 2.80 -14.16
N THR A 42 -3.03 3.67 -13.25
CA THR A 42 -2.40 3.92 -11.96
C THR A 42 -3.45 3.70 -10.91
N THR A 43 -3.19 2.79 -9.98
CA THR A 43 -4.08 2.50 -8.86
C THR A 43 -3.32 2.80 -7.58
N ALA A 44 -3.83 3.71 -6.76
CA ALA A 44 -3.28 3.98 -5.44
C ALA A 44 -4.13 3.25 -4.39
N LEU A 45 -3.48 2.59 -3.45
CA LEU A 45 -4.08 1.83 -2.37
C LEU A 45 -3.53 2.33 -1.04
N SER A 46 -4.42 2.70 -0.13
CA SER A 46 -4.13 3.11 1.24
C SER A 46 -5.07 2.41 2.21
N GLN A 47 -4.90 2.59 3.52
CA GLN A 47 -5.85 2.08 4.51
C GLN A 47 -7.25 2.72 4.41
N ALA A 48 -7.39 3.83 3.68
CA ALA A 48 -8.70 4.40 3.35
C ALA A 48 -9.35 3.75 2.11
N THR A 49 -8.66 2.85 1.42
CA THR A 49 -9.22 2.14 0.27
C THR A 49 -10.20 1.08 0.77
N PRO A 50 -11.41 0.96 0.17
CA PRO A 50 -12.38 -0.04 0.58
C PRO A 50 -11.77 -1.45 0.60
N ASN A 51 -12.07 -2.20 1.67
CA ASN A 51 -11.57 -3.55 1.93
C ASN A 51 -10.07 -3.64 2.29
N VAL A 52 -9.37 -2.53 2.49
CA VAL A 52 -8.07 -2.52 3.16
C VAL A 52 -8.29 -2.43 4.67
N PRO A 53 -7.82 -3.41 5.48
CA PRO A 53 -8.05 -3.37 6.92
C PRO A 53 -7.34 -2.22 7.63
N GLY A 54 -7.98 -1.75 8.70
CA GLY A 54 -7.49 -0.68 9.56
C GLY A 54 -7.91 0.70 9.07
N GLU A 55 -7.67 1.70 9.92
CA GLU A 55 -7.95 3.09 9.61
C GLU A 55 -6.67 3.79 9.16
N ALA A 56 -6.76 4.66 8.16
CA ALA A 56 -5.69 5.54 7.74
C ALA A 56 -5.46 6.64 8.80
N VAL A 57 -4.29 6.68 9.43
CA VAL A 57 -3.95 7.66 10.49
C VAL A 57 -2.62 8.33 10.20
N ASP A 58 -2.52 9.63 10.48
CA ASP A 58 -1.25 10.35 10.40
C ASP A 58 -0.20 9.73 11.33
N GLY A 59 1.00 9.49 10.79
CA GLY A 59 2.07 8.80 11.49
C GLY A 59 2.20 7.32 11.11
N ASP A 60 1.15 6.73 10.53
CA ASP A 60 1.29 5.45 9.83
C ASP A 60 2.14 5.69 8.55
N ALA A 61 2.96 4.71 8.18
CA ALA A 61 3.91 4.83 7.07
C ALA A 61 3.74 3.68 6.07
N MET A 62 2.49 3.42 5.64
CA MET A 62 2.15 2.40 4.66
C MET A 62 2.96 2.60 3.39
N GLY A 63 3.63 1.55 2.92
CA GLY A 63 4.50 1.63 1.74
C GLY A 63 5.97 1.84 2.08
N THR A 64 6.37 1.85 3.36
CA THR A 64 7.79 1.91 3.74
C THR A 64 8.60 0.75 3.15
N SER A 65 7.99 -0.42 3.03
CA SER A 65 8.56 -1.59 2.35
C SER A 65 7.48 -2.30 1.55
N VAL A 66 7.83 -2.86 0.40
CA VAL A 66 6.90 -3.61 -0.46
C VAL A 66 7.53 -4.94 -0.88
N ALA A 67 6.73 -6.01 -0.88
CA ALA A 67 7.07 -7.29 -1.47
C ALA A 67 5.91 -7.79 -2.33
N LEU A 68 6.25 -8.52 -3.40
CA LEU A 68 5.27 -9.05 -4.36
C LEU A 68 5.36 -10.57 -4.42
N ARG A 69 4.23 -11.24 -4.29
CA ARG A 69 4.14 -12.70 -4.41
C ARG A 69 2.71 -13.11 -4.69
N ASP A 70 2.50 -14.09 -5.55
CA ASP A 70 1.23 -14.82 -5.62
C ASP A 70 1.11 -15.73 -4.39
N LEU A 71 0.34 -15.28 -3.39
CA LEU A 71 0.10 -15.97 -2.12
C LEU A 71 -1.17 -16.82 -2.18
N ASN A 72 -2.13 -16.45 -3.03
CA ASN A 72 -3.45 -17.08 -3.09
C ASN A 72 -3.60 -18.13 -4.23
N GLY A 73 -2.65 -18.20 -5.16
CA GLY A 73 -2.56 -19.17 -6.25
C GLY A 73 -3.36 -18.82 -7.51
N ASP A 74 -3.83 -17.58 -7.65
CA ASP A 74 -4.63 -17.13 -8.79
C ASP A 74 -3.79 -16.66 -10.00
N LYS A 75 -2.46 -16.72 -9.90
CA LYS A 75 -1.47 -16.26 -10.90
C LYS A 75 -1.35 -14.75 -11.03
N THR A 76 -1.93 -13.99 -10.10
CA THR A 76 -1.73 -12.56 -9.92
C THR A 76 -0.77 -12.35 -8.74
N LEU A 77 0.14 -11.38 -8.85
CA LEU A 77 0.98 -11.03 -7.70
C LEU A 77 0.16 -10.23 -6.69
N ASP A 78 0.16 -10.68 -5.43
CA ASP A 78 -0.38 -9.93 -4.30
C ASP A 78 0.67 -8.91 -3.80
N ILE A 79 0.19 -7.85 -3.15
CA ILE A 79 1.02 -6.76 -2.63
C ILE A 79 1.10 -6.84 -1.11
N ILE A 80 2.27 -7.18 -0.60
CA ILE A 80 2.60 -7.08 0.82
C ILE A 80 3.24 -5.72 1.05
N THR A 81 2.74 -4.94 2.01
CA THR A 81 3.32 -3.65 2.38
C THR A 81 3.57 -3.54 3.87
N GLY A 82 4.63 -2.85 4.26
CA GLY A 82 4.90 -2.51 5.66
C GLY A 82 4.20 -1.22 6.05
N ILE A 83 3.67 -1.17 7.28
CA ILE A 83 3.06 0.02 7.88
C ILE A 83 3.71 0.31 9.25
N PRO A 84 4.98 0.78 9.29
CA PRO A 84 5.54 1.35 10.52
C PRO A 84 4.67 2.50 11.06
N GLY A 85 4.76 2.77 12.35
CA GLY A 85 3.87 3.69 13.05
C GLY A 85 2.53 3.06 13.45
N LYS A 86 2.07 2.01 12.74
CA LYS A 86 0.75 1.43 12.97
C LYS A 86 0.62 0.77 14.33
N GLU A 87 -0.36 1.24 15.08
CA GLU A 87 -0.80 0.61 16.32
C GLU A 87 -1.56 -0.69 16.02
N SER A 88 -1.22 -1.76 16.73
CA SER A 88 -1.98 -3.01 16.76
C SER A 88 -2.28 -3.42 18.19
N THR A 89 -3.54 -3.74 18.44
CA THR A 89 -4.01 -4.20 19.76
C THR A 89 -4.29 -5.69 19.71
N VAL A 90 -3.50 -6.47 20.45
CA VAL A 90 -3.67 -7.91 20.60
C VAL A 90 -3.93 -8.22 22.07
N ASN A 91 -5.04 -8.88 22.39
CA ASN A 91 -5.46 -9.21 23.76
C ASN A 91 -5.48 -8.00 24.71
N GLY A 92 -5.85 -6.83 24.21
CA GLY A 92 -5.92 -5.59 25.00
C GLY A 92 -4.57 -4.90 25.21
N VAL A 93 -3.49 -5.39 24.60
CA VAL A 93 -2.17 -4.74 24.61
C VAL A 93 -1.93 -4.08 23.26
N THR A 94 -1.77 -2.75 23.26
CA THR A 94 -1.44 -1.98 22.07
C THR A 94 0.08 -1.89 21.91
N SER A 95 0.58 -2.29 20.74
CA SER A 95 1.96 -2.07 20.31
C SER A 95 1.96 -1.10 19.13
N ALA A 96 2.80 -0.07 19.20
CA ALA A 96 3.16 0.73 18.03
C ALA A 96 4.06 -0.10 17.11
N ASP A 97 4.11 0.26 15.82
CA ASP A 97 4.98 -0.35 14.81
C ASP A 97 4.72 -1.83 14.51
N ALA A 98 3.49 -2.31 14.67
CA ALA A 98 3.20 -3.74 14.57
C ALA A 98 3.32 -4.31 13.14
N GLY A 99 3.52 -3.48 12.12
CA GLY A 99 3.75 -3.91 10.73
C GLY A 99 2.64 -4.82 10.20
N SER A 100 1.58 -4.24 9.62
CA SER A 100 0.49 -5.05 9.05
C SER A 100 0.79 -5.50 7.63
N VAL A 101 0.44 -6.74 7.28
CA VAL A 101 0.45 -7.24 5.90
C VAL A 101 -0.95 -7.08 5.31
N LEU A 102 -1.03 -6.50 4.12
CA LEU A 102 -2.22 -6.53 3.27
C LEU A 102 -2.07 -7.69 2.27
N LEU A 103 -3.15 -8.45 2.03
CA LEU A 103 -3.28 -9.39 0.91
C LEU A 103 -4.31 -8.83 -0.05
#